data_AF-A0A4R6M260-F1
#
_entry.id   AF-A0A4R6M260-F1
#
_cell.length_a   1.000
_cell.length_b   1.000
_cell.length_c   1.000
_cell.angle_alpha   90.00
_cell.angle_beta   90.00
_cell.angle_gamma   90.00
#
_symmetry.space_group_name_H-M   'P 1'
#
loop_
_entity.id
_entity.type
_entity.pdbx_description
1 polymer ?
#
loop_
_entity_poly.entity_id
_entity_poly.type
_entity_poly.pdbx_seq_one_letter_code
_entity_poly.pdbx_strand_id
1 'polypeptide(L)'
;MLKNNFEIEVRRPEFPDREFDIKEFGGVPDGKFDNTEVFAEAIASCYQAGGGTIVVPAGDWFTGPIHFKSNVHLKLEADSA
;
A
#
# COMPACT_ATOMS: atom_id res chain seq x y z
N MET A 1 25.57 4.64 -39.92
CA MET A 1 25.76 4.52 -38.46
C MET A 1 24.56 5.20 -37.80
N LEU A 2 23.55 4.42 -37.39
CA LEU A 2 22.35 4.97 -36.73
C LEU A 2 22.60 4.97 -35.23
N LYS A 3 22.65 6.16 -34.62
CA LYS A 3 22.64 6.32 -33.17
C LYS A 3 21.17 6.21 -32.73
N ASN A 4 20.74 5.02 -32.31
CA ASN A 4 19.46 4.90 -31.62
C ASN A 4 19.64 5.47 -30.21
N ASN A 5 19.15 6.68 -30.01
CA ASN A 5 19.07 7.34 -28.71
C ASN A 5 17.77 6.87 -28.05
N PHE A 6 17.80 5.77 -27.30
CA PHE A 6 16.68 5.36 -26.45
C PHE A 6 16.73 6.19 -25.17
N GLU A 7 15.98 7.29 -25.12
CA GLU A 7 15.73 8.03 -23.88
C GLU A 7 14.63 7.28 -23.10
N ILE A 8 14.97 6.75 -21.92
CA ILE A 8 13.99 6.12 -21.04
C ILE A 8 13.33 7.22 -20.19
N GLU A 9 12.07 7.49 -20.48
CA GLU A 9 11.24 8.38 -19.67
C GLU A 9 10.78 7.63 -18.41
N VAL A 10 11.34 8.00 -17.25
CA VAL A 10 10.94 7.42 -15.96
C VAL A 10 9.66 8.10 -15.49
N ARG A 11 8.53 7.38 -15.57
CA ARG A 11 7.22 7.86 -15.08
C ARG A 11 6.92 7.28 -13.70
N ARG A 12 6.32 8.10 -12.83
CA ARG A 12 5.80 7.63 -11.55
C ARG A 12 4.52 6.82 -11.76
N PRO A 13 4.24 5.83 -10.92
CA PRO A 13 2.93 5.18 -10.92
C PRO A 13 1.85 6.19 -10.52
N GLU A 14 0.72 6.12 -11.21
CA GLU A 14 -0.51 6.82 -10.85
C GLU A 14 -1.45 5.85 -10.14
N PHE A 15 -2.09 6.32 -9.07
CA PHE A 15 -3.05 5.53 -8.31
C PHE A 15 -4.40 6.26 -8.30
N PRO A 16 -5.53 5.54 -8.33
CA PRO A 16 -6.85 6.14 -8.13
C PRO A 16 -6.92 6.92 -6.82
N ASP A 17 -7.62 8.06 -6.83
CA ASP A 17 -7.90 8.86 -5.62
C ASP A 17 -8.97 8.16 -4.76
N ARG A 18 -8.53 7.12 -4.05
CA ARG A 18 -9.33 6.32 -3.14
C ARG A 18 -8.45 5.85 -2.00
N GLU A 19 -8.96 5.97 -0.79
CA GLU A 19 -8.25 5.56 0.41
C GLU A 19 -8.96 4.40 1.12
N PHE A 20 -8.15 3.56 1.76
CA PHE A 20 -8.56 2.42 2.58
C PHE A 20 -7.79 2.52 3.89
N ASP A 21 -8.43 2.95 4.98
CA ASP A 21 -7.77 2.97 6.29
C ASP A 21 -7.65 1.53 6.82
N ILE A 22 -6.43 1.10 7.13
CA ILE A 22 -6.17 -0.25 7.65
C ILE A 22 -6.95 -0.54 8.94
N LYS A 23 -7.34 0.48 9.72
CA LYS A 23 -8.15 0.34 10.93
C LYS A 23 -9.59 -0.06 10.64
N GLU A 24 -10.14 0.31 9.47
CA GLU A 24 -11.48 -0.11 9.06
C GLU A 24 -11.56 -1.61 8.76
N PHE A 25 -10.41 -2.23 8.47
CA PHE A 25 -10.26 -3.69 8.31
C PHE A 25 -9.98 -4.42 9.63
N GLY A 26 -10.02 -3.72 10.77
CA GLY A 26 -9.74 -4.28 12.09
C GLY A 26 -8.26 -4.27 12.48
N GLY A 27 -7.44 -3.46 11.82
CA GLY A 27 -6.03 -3.32 12.16
C GLY A 27 -5.78 -2.74 13.55
N VAL A 28 -4.81 -3.31 14.27
CA VAL A 28 -4.44 -2.90 15.63
C VAL A 28 -2.94 -2.55 15.70
N PRO A 29 -2.59 -1.29 16.08
CA PRO A 29 -1.22 -0.80 16.14
C PRO A 29 -0.57 -0.99 17.52
N ASP A 30 -0.61 -2.19 18.10
CA ASP A 30 -0.07 -2.49 19.44
C ASP A 30 1.23 -3.31 19.44
N GLY A 31 1.78 -3.59 18.25
CA GLY A 31 2.98 -4.39 18.04
C GLY A 31 2.85 -5.88 18.39
N LYS A 32 1.63 -6.36 18.69
CA LYS A 32 1.39 -7.74 19.19
C LYS A 32 0.31 -8.45 18.41
N PHE A 33 -0.77 -7.74 18.06
CA PHE A 33 -1.85 -8.28 17.26
C PHE A 33 -1.33 -8.64 15.86
N ASP A 34 -1.66 -9.83 15.39
CA ASP A 34 -1.28 -10.29 14.06
C ASP A 34 -2.18 -9.65 13.00
N ASN A 35 -1.66 -8.62 12.33
CA ASN A 35 -2.35 -7.89 11.27
C ASN A 35 -2.24 -8.56 9.89
N THR A 36 -1.70 -9.78 9.78
CA THR A 36 -1.43 -10.43 8.48
C THR A 36 -2.69 -10.53 7.62
N GLU A 37 -3.80 -11.03 8.18
CA GLU A 37 -5.07 -11.14 7.44
C GLU A 37 -5.72 -9.77 7.19
N VAL A 38 -5.52 -8.79 8.10
CA VAL A 38 -5.99 -7.41 7.92
C VAL A 38 -5.35 -6.79 6.69
N PHE A 39 -4.03 -6.91 6.52
CA PHE A 39 -3.33 -6.43 5.34
C PHE A 39 -3.75 -7.18 4.07
N ALA A 40 -3.94 -8.50 4.15
CA ALA A 40 -4.40 -9.29 3.00
C ALA A 40 -5.79 -8.85 2.53
N GLU A 41 -6.72 -8.59 3.45
CA GLU A 41 -8.07 -8.12 3.16
C GLU A 41 -8.08 -6.70 2.61
N ALA A 42 -7.31 -5.78 3.18
CA ALA A 42 -7.18 -4.41 2.70
C ALA A 42 -6.62 -4.37 1.27
N ILE A 43 -5.59 -5.18 0.97
CA ILE A 43 -5.02 -5.30 -0.38
C ILE A 43 -6.01 -5.90 -1.36
N ALA A 44 -6.74 -6.95 -0.96
CA ALA A 44 -7.75 -7.56 -1.80
C ALA A 44 -8.86 -6.58 -2.14
N SER A 45 -9.37 -5.84 -1.15
CA SER A 45 -10.44 -4.85 -1.29
C SER A 45 -9.99 -3.66 -2.15
N CYS A 46 -8.80 -3.13 -1.89
CA CYS A 46 -8.21 -2.06 -2.68
C CYS A 46 -8.03 -2.45 -4.16
N TYR A 47 -7.51 -3.66 -4.41
CA TYR A 47 -7.38 -4.20 -5.76
C TYR A 47 -8.75 -4.40 -6.45
N GLN A 48 -9.73 -4.97 -5.74
CA GLN A 48 -11.08 -5.21 -6.30
C GLN A 48 -11.79 -3.91 -6.67
N ALA A 49 -11.52 -2.81 -5.96
CA ALA A 49 -12.03 -1.49 -6.31
C ALA A 49 -11.34 -0.86 -7.54
N GLY A 50 -10.36 -1.54 -8.14
CA GLY A 50 -9.56 -1.03 -9.26
C GLY A 50 -8.27 -0.32 -8.83
N GLY A 51 -7.89 -0.40 -7.55
CA GLY A 51 -6.71 0.24 -6.98
C GLY A 51 -7.04 1.42 -6.05
N GLY A 52 -5.98 1.99 -5.49
CA GLY A 52 -6.05 3.08 -4.53
C GLY A 52 -4.89 3.04 -3.54
N THR A 53 -5.05 3.74 -2.42
CA THR A 53 -4.07 3.85 -1.35
C THR A 53 -4.60 3.21 -0.07
N ILE A 54 -3.85 2.26 0.48
CA ILE A 54 -4.06 1.78 1.85
C ILE A 54 -3.29 2.70 2.77
N VAL A 55 -3.99 3.36 3.69
CA VAL A 55 -3.40 4.26 4.68
C VAL A 55 -3.14 3.45 5.95
N VAL A 56 -1.90 3.48 6.41
CA VAL A 56 -1.47 2.89 7.68
C VAL A 56 -1.04 4.03 8.58
N PRO A 57 -1.89 4.42 9.55
CA PRO A 57 -1.53 5.45 10.53
C PRO A 57 -0.30 5.02 11.33
N ALA A 58 0.34 6.00 11.97
CA ALA A 58 1.49 5.75 12.81
C ALA A 58 1.17 4.76 13.96
N GLY A 59 2.16 3.92 14.31
CA GLY A 59 2.05 2.88 15.33
C GLY A 59 2.84 1.61 14.98
N ASP A 60 2.80 0.63 15.90
CA ASP A 60 3.51 -0.65 15.76
C ASP A 60 2.59 -1.72 15.15
N TRP A 61 2.87 -2.13 13.92
CA TRP A 61 2.03 -3.06 13.16
C TRP A 61 2.72 -4.41 12.99
N PHE A 62 2.42 -5.37 13.88
CA PHE A 62 2.93 -6.73 13.72
C PHE A 62 2.20 -7.44 12.57
N THR A 63 2.95 -7.89 11.56
CA THR A 63 2.42 -8.58 10.37
C THR A 63 3.48 -9.50 9.78
N GLY A 64 3.02 -10.58 9.15
CA GLY A 64 3.83 -11.38 8.24
C GLY A 64 4.08 -10.68 6.89
N PRO A 65 4.59 -11.42 5.89
CA PRO A 65 4.85 -10.90 4.55
C PRO A 65 3.60 -10.30 3.90
N ILE A 66 3.77 -9.13 3.27
CA ILE A 66 2.70 -8.44 2.56
C ILE A 66 2.80 -8.76 1.06
N HIS A 67 1.73 -9.32 0.50
CA HIS A 67 1.62 -9.65 -0.92
C HIS A 67 0.88 -8.57 -1.70
N PHE A 68 1.61 -7.71 -2.39
CA PHE A 68 1.03 -6.62 -3.19
C PHE A 68 0.31 -7.10 -4.46
N LYS A 69 -0.64 -6.29 -4.91
CA LYS A 69 -1.32 -6.40 -6.21
C LYS A 69 -1.12 -5.11 -7.02
N SER A 70 -1.36 -5.18 -8.33
CA SER A 70 -1.29 -4.01 -9.21
C SER A 70 -2.23 -2.89 -8.72
N ASN A 71 -1.80 -1.65 -8.93
CA ASN A 71 -2.55 -0.42 -8.58
C ASN A 71 -2.85 -0.24 -7.08
N VAL A 72 -2.17 -0.98 -6.21
CA VAL A 72 -2.25 -0.81 -4.76
C VAL A 72 -1.04 -0.03 -4.29
N HIS A 73 -1.29 1.09 -3.61
CA HIS A 73 -0.29 1.90 -2.93
C HIS A 73 -0.42 1.69 -1.42
N LEU A 74 0.68 1.41 -0.72
CA LEU A 74 0.70 1.36 0.74
C LEU A 74 1.38 2.63 1.26
N LYS A 75 0.62 3.48 1.95
CA LYS A 75 1.11 4.72 2.54
C LYS A 75 1.27 4.53 4.04
N LEU A 76 2.52 4.49 4.49
CA LEU A 76 2.87 4.46 5.90
C LEU A 76 3.00 5.89 6.40
N GLU A 77 2.18 6.27 7.37
CA GLU A 77 2.29 7.58 8.01
C GLU A 77 3.34 7.52 9.11
N ALA A 78 4.24 8.50 9.11
CA ALA A 78 5.27 8.59 10.14
C ALA A 78 4.64 9.04 11.46
N ASP A 79 5.17 8.53 12.57
CA ASP A 79 4.98 9.18 13.86
C ASP A 79 5.49 10.61 13.77
N SER A 80 4.65 11.58 14.17
CA SER A 80 5.08 12.96 14.32
C SER A 80 5.94 13.08 15.58
N ALA A 81 7.24 12.84 15.44
CA ALA A 81 8.26 13.13 16.46
C ALA A 81 8.73 14.59 16.37
#